data_AF-A0A520IP71-F1
#
_entry.id   AF-A0A520IP71-F1
#
_cell.length_a   1.000
_cell.length_b   1.000
_cell.length_c   1.000
_cell.angle_alpha   90.00
_cell.angle_beta   90.00
_cell.angle_gamma   90.00
#
_symmetry.space_group_name_H-M   'P 1'
#
loop_
_entity.id
_entity.type
_entity.pdbx_description
1 polymer ?
#
loop_
_entity_poly.entity_id
_entity_poly.type
_entity_poly.pdbx_seq_one_letter_code
_entity_poly.pdbx_strand_id
1 'polypeptide(L)'
;MKRIYYILLICSVPIAVFAQKTHQDSIIRVANLDAKRHKISGADFKEFRKDRGNFNAEYFRPDSSTASNVNLLKDSTYVQAFRTAMYKKTRTRRTAGHYILVGGAIYTGASFIAGLVIIIALSNGFN
;
A
#
# COMPACT_ATOMS: atom_id res chain seq x y z
N MET A 1 -6.73 -62.95 -0.70
CA MET A 1 -7.61 -61.83 -0.24
C MET A 1 -6.87 -60.67 0.43
N LYS A 2 -5.61 -60.81 0.89
CA LYS A 2 -4.85 -59.71 1.54
C LYS A 2 -4.36 -58.60 0.58
N ARG A 3 -4.29 -58.87 -0.73
CA ARG A 3 -3.82 -57.90 -1.74
C ARG A 3 -4.84 -56.82 -2.13
N ILE A 4 -6.13 -57.06 -1.87
CA ILE A 4 -7.22 -56.11 -2.19
C ILE A 4 -7.23 -54.93 -1.20
N TYR A 5 -6.83 -55.17 0.06
CA TYR A 5 -6.78 -54.12 1.09
C TYR A 5 -5.73 -53.03 0.80
N TYR A 6 -4.61 -53.36 0.15
CA TYR A 6 -3.58 -52.39 -0.19
C TYR A 6 -4.02 -51.40 -1.28
N ILE A 7 -4.90 -51.82 -2.20
CA ILE A 7 -5.43 -50.94 -3.26
C ILE A 7 -6.45 -49.96 -2.67
N LEU A 8 -7.27 -50.41 -1.70
CA LEU A 8 -8.24 -49.56 -1.00
C LEU A 8 -7.59 -48.53 -0.07
N LEU A 9 -6.39 -48.82 0.46
CA LEU A 9 -5.65 -47.91 1.34
C LEU A 9 -4.96 -46.74 0.58
N ILE A 10 -4.68 -46.90 -0.72
CA ILE A 10 -3.99 -45.86 -1.52
C ILE A 10 -4.98 -44.79 -2.02
N CYS A 11 -6.28 -45.09 -2.12
CA CYS A 11 -7.31 -44.13 -2.54
C CYS A 11 -7.77 -43.15 -1.44
N SER A 12 -7.38 -43.34 -0.18
CA SER A 12 -7.87 -42.54 0.95
C SER A 12 -6.97 -41.38 1.36
N VAL A 13 -5.82 -41.17 0.68
CA VAL A 13 -4.98 -40.01 0.93
C VAL A 13 -5.43 -38.89 0.00
N PRO A 14 -6.13 -37.85 0.49
CA PRO A 14 -6.32 -36.64 -0.29
C PRO A 14 -4.94 -36.04 -0.53
N ILE A 15 -4.41 -36.23 -1.73
CA ILE A 15 -3.25 -35.47 -2.20
C ILE A 15 -3.75 -34.03 -2.24
N ALA A 16 -3.46 -33.26 -1.18
CA ALA A 16 -3.65 -31.83 -1.18
C ALA A 16 -2.72 -31.26 -2.25
N VAL A 17 -3.23 -31.16 -3.47
CA VAL A 17 -2.52 -30.59 -4.60
C VAL A 17 -2.28 -29.12 -4.25
N PHE A 18 -1.08 -28.80 -3.79
CA PHE A 18 -0.54 -27.43 -3.77
C PHE A 18 -0.32 -27.00 -5.23
N ALA A 19 -1.40 -26.84 -5.99
CA ALA A 19 -1.36 -26.36 -7.36
C ALA A 19 -0.99 -24.86 -7.34
N GLN A 20 0.20 -24.55 -7.85
CA GLN A 20 0.57 -23.30 -8.53
C GLN A 20 0.42 -21.93 -7.80
N LYS A 21 0.59 -21.83 -6.47
CA LYS A 21 0.71 -20.49 -5.84
C LYS A 21 2.02 -19.76 -6.15
N THR A 22 3.12 -20.50 -6.41
CA THR A 22 4.46 -19.90 -6.59
C THR A 22 4.55 -18.92 -7.75
N HIS A 23 3.90 -19.23 -8.88
CA HIS A 23 3.91 -18.35 -10.05
C HIS A 23 3.08 -17.08 -9.78
N GLN A 24 1.88 -17.23 -9.20
CA GLN A 24 1.01 -16.12 -8.86
C GLN A 24 1.65 -15.16 -7.83
N ASP A 25 2.30 -15.71 -6.80
CA ASP A 25 3.00 -14.94 -5.78
C ASP A 25 4.16 -14.14 -6.39
N SER A 26 4.85 -14.72 -7.37
CA SER A 26 5.93 -14.04 -8.08
C SER A 26 5.42 -12.86 -8.91
N ILE A 27 4.30 -13.01 -9.63
CA ILE A 27 3.66 -11.94 -10.41
C ILE A 27 3.20 -10.81 -9.48
N ILE A 28 2.53 -11.14 -8.38
CA ILE A 28 2.06 -10.17 -7.39
C ILE A 28 3.25 -9.39 -6.82
N ARG A 29 4.37 -10.05 -6.54
CA ARG A 29 5.58 -9.39 -6.05
C ARG A 29 6.15 -8.42 -7.08
N VAL A 30 6.21 -8.80 -8.36
CA VAL A 30 6.68 -7.93 -9.44
C VAL A 30 5.75 -6.72 -9.58
N ALA A 31 4.43 -6.92 -9.61
CA ALA A 31 3.44 -5.85 -9.67
C ALA A 31 3.59 -4.84 -8.52
N ASN A 32 3.83 -5.32 -7.31
CA ASN A 32 4.07 -4.47 -6.14
C ASN A 32 5.36 -3.65 -6.26
N LEU A 33 6.42 -4.22 -6.83
CA LEU A 33 7.69 -3.51 -7.04
C LEU A 33 7.55 -2.43 -8.12
N ASP A 34 6.89 -2.74 -9.22
CA ASP A 34 6.62 -1.80 -10.31
C ASP A 34 5.77 -0.62 -9.81
N ALA A 35 4.69 -0.91 -9.06
CA ALA A 35 3.85 0.11 -8.43
C ALA A 35 4.62 0.98 -7.40
N LYS A 36 5.60 0.41 -6.68
CA LYS A 36 6.45 1.19 -5.77
C LYS A 36 7.36 2.17 -6.51
N ARG A 37 7.84 1.82 -7.70
CA ARG A 37 8.69 2.69 -8.53
C ARG A 37 7.89 3.78 -9.21
N HIS A 38 6.70 3.46 -9.70
CA HIS A 38 5.87 4.42 -10.42
C HIS A 38 5.18 5.45 -9.49
N LYS A 39 5.13 6.72 -9.88
CA LYS A 39 4.42 7.76 -9.13
C LYS A 39 3.30 8.31 -9.99
N ILE A 40 2.10 8.33 -9.41
CA ILE A 40 0.95 9.03 -10.00
C ILE A 40 1.29 10.51 -10.22
N SER A 41 0.87 11.04 -11.37
CA SER A 41 1.12 12.43 -11.74
C SER A 41 0.45 13.41 -10.76
N GLY A 42 0.89 14.66 -10.76
CA GLY A 42 0.28 15.69 -9.93
C GLY A 42 -1.19 15.97 -10.30
N ALA A 43 -1.54 15.85 -11.59
CA ALA A 43 -2.89 16.07 -12.08
C ALA A 43 -3.82 14.92 -11.65
N ASP A 44 -3.44 13.68 -11.92
CA ASP A 44 -4.22 12.50 -11.55
C ASP A 44 -4.33 12.37 -10.02
N PHE A 45 -3.29 12.77 -9.27
CA PHE A 45 -3.39 12.81 -7.82
C PHE A 45 -4.39 13.86 -7.32
N LYS A 46 -4.53 15.01 -7.99
CA LYS A 46 -5.57 15.98 -7.67
C LYS A 46 -6.95 15.40 -7.95
N GLU A 47 -7.11 14.69 -9.05
CA GLU A 47 -8.36 14.03 -9.41
C GLU A 47 -8.74 12.91 -8.43
N PHE A 48 -7.80 12.01 -8.11
CA PHE A 48 -7.95 11.00 -7.07
C PHE A 48 -8.34 11.60 -5.70
N ARG A 49 -7.88 12.82 -5.39
CA ARG A 49 -8.27 13.46 -4.12
C ARG A 49 -9.72 13.94 -4.12
N LYS A 50 -10.30 14.25 -5.29
CA LYS A 50 -11.71 14.58 -5.43
C LYS A 50 -12.57 13.32 -5.27
N ASP A 51 -12.14 12.21 -5.85
CA ASP A 51 -12.79 10.91 -5.71
C ASP A 51 -11.80 9.83 -5.29
N ARG A 52 -11.72 9.62 -3.97
CA ARG A 52 -10.86 8.59 -3.38
C ARG A 52 -11.44 7.18 -3.51
N GLY A 53 -12.70 7.05 -3.94
CA GLY A 53 -13.40 5.78 -4.07
C GLY A 53 -13.09 5.06 -5.38
N ASN A 54 -12.67 5.79 -6.41
CA ASN A 54 -12.45 5.20 -7.73
C ASN A 54 -11.15 4.40 -7.83
N PHE A 55 -11.24 3.12 -7.46
CA PHE A 55 -10.18 2.14 -7.60
C PHE A 55 -9.88 1.80 -9.07
N ASN A 56 -10.88 1.88 -9.94
CA ASN A 56 -10.79 1.43 -11.33
C ASN A 56 -10.31 2.51 -12.31
N ALA A 57 -9.96 3.68 -11.79
CA ALA A 57 -9.50 4.81 -12.57
C ALA A 57 -8.32 4.45 -13.48
N GLU A 58 -8.25 5.14 -14.62
CA GLU A 58 -7.26 4.86 -15.66
C GLU A 58 -5.83 5.15 -15.19
N TYR A 59 -5.63 6.17 -14.35
CA TYR A 59 -4.33 6.53 -13.77
C TYR A 59 -3.74 5.47 -12.80
N PHE A 60 -4.49 4.42 -12.47
CA PHE A 60 -3.95 3.25 -11.74
C PHE A 60 -3.68 2.06 -12.66
N ARG A 61 -4.03 2.13 -13.94
CA ARG A 61 -3.80 1.06 -14.90
C ARG A 61 -2.30 1.04 -15.27
N PRO A 62 -1.64 -0.13 -15.24
CA PRO A 62 -0.28 -0.23 -15.73
C PRO A 62 -0.24 -0.08 -17.25
N ASP A 63 0.82 0.52 -17.75
CA ASP A 63 1.18 0.65 -19.16
C ASP A 63 2.63 0.20 -19.40
N SER A 64 3.10 0.34 -20.64
CA SER A 64 4.47 -0.01 -21.04
C SER A 64 5.57 0.81 -20.36
N SER A 65 5.24 1.97 -19.79
CA SER A 65 6.18 2.81 -19.04
C SER A 65 6.31 2.38 -17.57
N THR A 66 5.26 1.77 -17.02
CA THR A 66 5.22 1.34 -15.62
C THR A 66 5.66 -0.11 -15.39
N ALA A 67 5.43 -0.98 -16.37
CA ALA A 67 5.69 -2.40 -16.25
C ALA A 67 7.15 -2.73 -16.58
N SER A 68 7.79 -3.52 -15.71
CA SER A 68 9.13 -4.07 -15.97
C SER A 68 9.16 -5.07 -17.13
N ASN A 69 8.03 -5.73 -17.41
CA ASN A 69 7.85 -6.63 -18.53
C ASN A 69 6.48 -6.40 -19.17
N VAL A 70 6.47 -5.97 -20.44
CA VAL A 70 5.26 -5.62 -21.20
C VAL A 70 4.32 -6.83 -21.34
N ASN A 71 4.84 -8.06 -21.33
CA ASN A 71 4.00 -9.26 -21.40
C ASN A 71 3.08 -9.42 -20.18
N LEU A 72 3.47 -8.88 -19.02
CA LEU A 72 2.67 -8.91 -17.80
C LEU A 72 1.40 -8.04 -17.90
N LEU A 73 1.35 -7.08 -18.83
CA LEU A 73 0.17 -6.24 -19.03
C LEU A 73 -1.05 -7.05 -19.51
N LYS A 74 -0.82 -8.23 -20.09
CA LYS A 74 -1.89 -9.16 -20.51
C LYS A 74 -2.38 -10.03 -19.36
N ASP A 75 -1.65 -10.09 -18.25
CA ASP A 75 -2.00 -10.89 -17.09
C ASP A 75 -2.92 -10.09 -16.17
N SER A 76 -4.15 -10.60 -15.96
CA SER A 76 -5.15 -9.95 -15.12
C SER A 76 -4.71 -9.87 -13.65
N THR A 77 -3.98 -10.87 -13.16
CA THR A 77 -3.43 -10.91 -11.80
C THR A 77 -2.42 -9.79 -11.61
N TYR A 78 -1.52 -9.62 -12.58
CA TYR A 78 -0.55 -8.52 -12.55
C TYR A 78 -1.25 -7.16 -12.50
N VAL A 79 -2.20 -6.92 -13.42
CA VAL A 79 -2.91 -5.65 -13.52
C VAL A 79 -3.67 -5.33 -12.24
N GLN A 80 -4.35 -6.32 -11.66
CA GLN A 80 -5.10 -6.15 -10.42
C GLN A 80 -4.18 -5.91 -9.22
N ALA A 81 -3.08 -6.66 -9.11
CA ALA A 81 -2.10 -6.48 -8.05
C ALA A 81 -1.43 -5.10 -8.13
N PHE A 82 -1.08 -4.65 -9.34
CA PHE A 82 -0.50 -3.33 -9.58
C PHE A 82 -1.47 -2.22 -9.17
N ARG A 83 -2.74 -2.29 -9.62
CA ARG A 83 -3.80 -1.34 -9.23
C ARG A 83 -3.98 -1.27 -7.72
N THR A 84 -4.03 -2.43 -7.06
CA THR A 84 -4.16 -2.53 -5.59
C THR A 84 -2.99 -1.84 -4.88
N ALA A 85 -1.77 -2.10 -5.34
CA ALA A 85 -0.57 -1.49 -4.79
C ALA A 85 -0.54 0.03 -5.02
N MET A 86 -0.86 0.49 -6.23
CA MET A 86 -0.91 1.90 -6.59
C MET A 86 -1.98 2.67 -5.82
N TYR A 87 -3.18 2.10 -5.69
CA TYR A 87 -4.27 2.70 -4.92
C TYR A 87 -3.87 2.85 -3.45
N LYS A 88 -3.35 1.77 -2.82
CA LYS A 88 -2.91 1.80 -1.42
C LYS A 88 -1.81 2.84 -1.20
N LYS A 89 -0.81 2.86 -2.07
CA LYS A 89 0.30 3.83 -2.04
C LYS A 89 -0.19 5.27 -2.19
N THR A 90 -1.12 5.50 -3.10
CA THR A 90 -1.65 6.84 -3.38
C THR A 90 -2.53 7.33 -2.24
N ARG A 91 -3.33 6.44 -1.64
CA ARG A 91 -4.17 6.74 -0.48
C ARG A 91 -3.36 7.13 0.76
N THR A 92 -2.19 6.54 0.97
CA THR A 92 -1.32 6.86 2.12
C THR A 92 -0.39 8.04 1.87
N ARG A 93 -0.34 8.58 0.64
CA ARG A 93 0.52 9.71 0.29
C ARG A 93 0.11 10.97 1.06
N ARG A 94 0.96 11.38 2.00
CA ARG A 94 0.86 12.67 2.70
C ARG A 94 1.48 13.77 1.84
N THR A 95 0.90 14.97 1.89
CA THR A 95 1.43 16.15 1.21
C THR A 95 2.28 16.97 2.18
N ALA A 96 3.17 17.81 1.65
CA ALA A 96 3.93 18.78 2.45
C ALA A 96 3.03 19.63 3.36
N GLY A 97 1.83 20.00 2.88
CA GLY A 97 0.84 20.73 3.70
C GLY A 97 0.39 19.97 4.96
N HIS A 98 0.31 18.64 4.93
CA HIS A 98 0.00 17.87 6.13
C HIS A 98 1.11 17.96 7.17
N TYR A 99 2.37 17.91 6.73
CA TYR A 99 3.53 18.04 7.62
C TYR A 99 3.67 19.46 8.17
N ILE A 100 3.42 20.49 7.35
CA ILE A 100 3.42 21.88 7.79
C ILE A 100 2.34 22.12 8.84
N LEU A 101 1.13 21.60 8.64
CA LEU A 101 0.03 21.78 9.59
C LEU A 101 0.30 21.08 10.92
N VAL A 102 0.78 19.84 10.90
CA VAL A 102 1.12 19.10 12.13
C VAL A 102 2.31 19.74 12.84
N GLY A 103 3.38 20.09 12.10
CA GLY A 103 4.56 20.74 12.68
C GLY A 103 4.22 22.11 13.27
N GLY A 104 3.40 22.91 12.57
CA GLY A 104 2.91 24.19 13.05
C GLY A 104 2.10 24.05 14.34
N ALA A 105 1.14 23.12 14.39
CA ALA A 105 0.33 22.89 15.58
C ALA A 105 1.19 22.50 16.81
N ILE A 106 2.19 21.63 16.63
CA ILE A 106 3.12 21.24 17.69
C ILE A 106 3.93 22.45 18.16
N TYR A 107 4.48 23.22 17.23
CA TYR A 107 5.29 24.40 17.56
C TYR A 107 4.50 25.44 18.35
N THR A 108 3.28 25.76 17.91
CA THR A 108 2.40 26.72 18.61
C THR A 108 2.03 26.21 19.99
N GLY A 109 1.69 24.93 20.14
CA GLY A 109 1.38 24.33 21.44
C GLY A 109 2.57 24.37 22.40
N ALA A 110 3.77 24.00 21.93
CA ALA A 110 4.99 24.05 22.75
C ALA A 110 5.34 25.48 23.17
N SER A 111 5.23 26.44 22.25
CA SER A 111 5.51 27.86 22.53
C SER A 111 4.55 28.43 23.58
N PHE A 112 3.27 28.05 23.49
CA PHE A 112 2.25 28.49 24.46
C PHE A 112 2.53 27.96 25.87
N ILE A 113 2.85 26.67 26.00
CA ILE A 113 3.18 26.05 27.28
C ILE A 113 4.45 26.68 27.86
N ALA A 114 5.50 26.85 27.05
CA ALA A 114 6.74 27.50 27.49
C ALA A 114 6.49 28.93 27.99
N GLY A 115 5.68 29.71 27.26
CA GLY A 115 5.28 31.05 27.68
C GLY A 115 4.53 31.07 29.00
N LEU A 116 3.57 30.15 29.21
CA LEU A 116 2.85 30.01 30.48
C LEU A 116 3.78 29.65 31.64
N VAL A 117 4.72 28.73 31.43
CA VAL A 117 5.70 28.34 32.45
C VAL A 117 6.58 29.54 32.84
N ILE A 118 7.04 30.33 31.87
CA ILE A 118 7.82 31.54 32.13
C ILE A 118 7.00 32.55 32.92
N ILE A 119 5.74 32.79 32.54
CA ILE A 119 4.86 33.72 33.25
C ILE A 119 4.63 33.27 34.70
N ILE A 120 4.35 31.97 34.92
CA ILE A 120 4.15 31.40 36.26
C ILE A 120 5.44 31.49 37.09
N ALA A 121 6.60 31.20 36.49
CA ALA A 121 7.89 31.31 37.18
C ALA A 121 8.20 32.76 37.58
N LEU A 122 7.91 33.73 36.71
CA LEU A 122 8.06 35.15 37.01
C LEU A 122 7.04 35.62 38.06
N SER A 123 5.79 35.14 38.03
CA SER A 123 4.75 35.54 38.98
C SER A 123 4.92 34.97 40.37
N ASN A 124 5.50 33.77 40.48
CA ASN A 124 5.79 33.11 41.77
C ASN A 124 7.12 33.59 42.39
N GLY A 125 7.80 34.53 41.73
CA GLY A 125 9.08 35.06 42.16
C GLY A 125 10.20 34.06 41.93
N PHE A 126 11.08 34.36 40.98
CA PHE A 126 12.47 33.97 41.16
C PHE A 126 13.02 34.73 42.38
N ASN A 127 13.01 34.07 43.54
CA ASN A 127 14.11 34.16 44.49
C ASN A 127 15.12 33.07 44.14
#